data_AF-A0A9P5YV71-F1
#
_entry.id   AF-A0A9P5YV71-F1
#
_cell.length_a   1.000
_cell.length_b   1.000
_cell.length_c   1.000
_cell.angle_alpha   90.00
_cell.angle_beta   90.00
_cell.angle_gamma   90.00
#
_symmetry.space_group_name_H-M   'P 1'
#
loop_
_entity.id
_entity.type
_entity.pdbx_description
1 polymer ?
#
loop_
_entity_poly.entity_id
_entity_poly.type
_entity_poly.pdbx_seq_one_letter_code
_entity_poly.pdbx_strand_id
1 'polypeptide(L)'
;QIYEQQLLLKKRGFPLWIPEPNKRLPMVYQRTGVAIGDVGTYTASGGFSFLFSICLPRDHPYQPDDLPEDFVPIDPPLASRDLREFSEFKVGTYLASETIKAVKSSQPATYTAAAEGAILTIPEGAVSYDLENIPRIRGYAAENIESWYRYVNGPRGREAKNGEVRLVIGCDKTTSWGMAVISGQS
;
A
#
# COMPACT_ATOMS: atom_id res chain seq x y z
N GLN A 1 -13.07 6.93 0.69
CA GLN A 1 -13.49 7.42 2.03
C GLN A 1 -14.10 6.33 2.92
N ILE A 2 -15.33 5.83 2.71
CA ILE A 2 -15.93 4.81 3.62
C ILE A 2 -15.07 3.54 3.70
N TYR A 3 -14.67 2.98 2.55
CA TYR A 3 -13.79 1.80 2.49
C TYR A 3 -12.53 1.97 3.33
N GLU A 4 -11.85 3.11 3.15
CA GLU A 4 -10.62 3.43 3.85
C GLU A 4 -10.83 3.55 5.35
N GLN A 5 -11.81 4.35 5.77
CA GLN A 5 -12.13 4.58 7.19
C GLN A 5 -12.45 3.27 7.91
N GLN A 6 -13.25 2.41 7.29
CA GLN A 6 -13.68 1.14 7.87
C GLN A 6 -12.54 0.12 7.98
N LEU A 7 -11.66 0.03 6.98
CA LEU A 7 -10.56 -0.93 6.98
C LEU A 7 -9.28 -0.44 7.67
N LEU A 8 -9.07 0.88 7.81
CA LEU A 8 -7.97 1.43 8.61
C LEU A 8 -7.99 0.90 10.06
N LEU A 9 -9.19 0.63 10.59
CA LEU A 9 -9.38 0.06 11.92
C LEU A 9 -8.80 -1.35 12.08
N LYS A 10 -8.49 -2.04 10.97
CA LYS A 10 -7.82 -3.35 10.99
C LYS A 10 -6.33 -3.25 11.27
N LYS A 11 -5.75 -2.04 11.30
CA LYS A 11 -4.35 -1.79 11.65
C LYS A 11 -3.34 -2.52 10.75
N ARG A 12 -3.65 -2.62 9.45
CA ARG A 12 -2.81 -3.29 8.43
C ARG A 12 -2.20 -2.30 7.43
N GLY A 13 -1.94 -1.07 7.86
CA GLY A 13 -1.54 0.02 6.97
C GLY A 13 -2.72 0.67 6.27
N PHE A 14 -2.48 1.32 5.14
CA PHE A 14 -3.50 2.07 4.41
C PHE A 14 -4.21 1.18 3.38
N PRO A 15 -5.53 0.98 3.49
CA PRO A 15 -6.30 0.19 2.53
C PRO A 15 -6.44 0.92 1.19
N LEU A 16 -6.16 0.23 0.08
CA LEU A 16 -6.32 0.78 -1.27
C LEU A 16 -7.67 0.38 -1.86
N TRP A 17 -8.41 1.36 -2.40
CA TRP A 17 -9.60 1.12 -3.21
C TRP A 17 -9.24 0.71 -4.65
N ILE A 18 -8.10 1.18 -5.15
CA ILE A 18 -7.52 0.77 -6.44
C ILE A 18 -6.15 0.17 -6.14
N PRO A 19 -6.09 -1.13 -5.79
CA PRO A 19 -4.83 -1.79 -5.45
C PRO A 19 -3.93 -2.02 -6.67
N GLU A 20 -4.47 -1.97 -7.90
CA GLU A 20 -3.67 -2.16 -9.11
C GLU A 20 -2.65 -1.03 -9.32
N PRO A 21 -1.41 -1.35 -9.72
CA PRO A 21 -0.44 -0.34 -10.10
C PRO A 21 -0.89 0.39 -11.37
N ASN A 22 -0.40 1.62 -11.53
CA ASN A 22 -0.66 2.40 -12.74
C ASN A 22 -0.15 1.65 -13.99
N LYS A 23 -1.04 1.47 -14.99
CA LYS A 23 -0.76 0.75 -16.24
C LYS A 23 0.32 1.40 -17.12
N ARG A 24 0.76 2.61 -16.80
CA ARG A 24 1.87 3.32 -17.46
C ARG A 24 3.24 2.97 -16.86
N LEU A 25 3.31 2.30 -15.72
CA LEU A 25 4.57 1.87 -15.12
C LEU A 25 5.19 0.71 -15.91
N PRO A 26 6.49 0.42 -15.76
CA PRO A 26 7.12 -0.72 -16.40
C PRO A 26 6.36 -2.02 -16.12
N MET A 27 6.21 -2.89 -17.13
CA MET A 27 5.46 -4.16 -17.02
C MET A 27 5.93 -5.04 -15.86
N VAL A 28 7.23 -5.01 -15.56
CA VAL A 28 7.81 -5.80 -14.48
C VAL A 28 7.33 -5.26 -13.12
N TYR A 29 7.33 -3.94 -12.92
CA TYR A 29 6.72 -3.32 -11.73
C TYR A 29 5.22 -3.64 -11.63
N GLN A 30 4.48 -3.60 -12.74
CA GLN A 30 3.04 -3.93 -12.74
C GLN A 30 2.75 -5.35 -12.24
N ARG A 31 3.67 -6.31 -12.46
CA ARG A 31 3.55 -7.69 -11.98
C ARG A 31 3.90 -7.83 -10.50
N THR A 32 4.85 -7.03 -10.00
CA THR A 32 5.27 -7.06 -8.59
C THR A 32 4.32 -6.26 -7.70
N GLY A 33 3.76 -5.17 -8.22
CA GLY A 33 3.01 -4.17 -7.46
C GLY A 33 3.86 -3.42 -6.44
N VAL A 34 3.20 -2.70 -5.55
CA VAL A 34 3.82 -1.95 -4.44
C VAL A 34 4.70 -2.87 -3.58
N ALA A 35 5.87 -2.40 -3.17
CA ALA A 35 6.83 -3.15 -2.39
C ALA A 35 7.48 -2.29 -1.27
N ILE A 36 8.09 -2.96 -0.29
CA ILE A 36 8.85 -2.29 0.78
C ILE A 36 9.99 -1.48 0.15
N GLY A 37 10.11 -0.22 0.56
CA GLY A 37 11.06 0.75 0.01
C GLY A 37 10.46 1.68 -1.04
N ASP A 38 9.24 1.42 -1.52
CA ASP A 38 8.60 2.33 -2.47
C ASP A 38 8.21 3.64 -1.80
N VAL A 39 8.56 4.74 -2.46
CA VAL A 39 8.13 6.09 -2.12
C VAL A 39 7.05 6.51 -3.08
N GLY A 40 5.97 7.10 -2.55
CA GLY A 40 4.81 7.48 -3.33
C GLY A 40 3.85 8.37 -2.57
N THR A 41 2.69 8.62 -3.17
CA THR A 41 1.56 9.28 -2.53
C THR A 41 0.29 8.46 -2.75
N TYR A 42 -0.72 8.65 -1.90
CA TYR A 42 -2.05 8.11 -2.20
C TYR A 42 -2.79 9.02 -3.17
N THR A 43 -3.49 8.43 -4.14
CA THR A 43 -4.33 9.19 -5.07
C THR A 43 -5.68 9.49 -4.44
N ALA A 44 -6.34 10.56 -4.88
CA ALA A 44 -7.72 10.85 -4.47
C ALA A 44 -8.72 9.73 -4.83
N SER A 45 -8.38 8.89 -5.82
CA SER A 45 -9.16 7.72 -6.21
C SER A 45 -8.89 6.47 -5.36
N GLY A 46 -8.00 6.56 -4.35
CA GLY A 46 -7.70 5.46 -3.42
C GLY A 46 -6.67 4.45 -3.93
N GLY A 47 -5.79 4.85 -4.86
CA GLY A 47 -4.66 4.05 -5.31
C GLY A 47 -3.32 4.55 -4.75
N PHE A 48 -2.23 3.83 -5.04
CA PHE A 48 -0.87 4.26 -4.72
C PHE A 48 -0.15 4.77 -5.98
N SER A 49 0.26 6.04 -5.95
CA SER A 49 1.07 6.66 -6.99
C SER A 49 2.55 6.48 -6.67
N PHE A 50 3.15 5.44 -7.23
CA PHE A 50 4.59 5.19 -7.16
C PHE A 50 5.40 6.37 -7.74
N LEU A 51 6.50 6.71 -7.07
CA LEU A 51 7.46 7.71 -7.51
C LEU A 51 8.81 7.08 -7.78
N PHE A 52 9.42 6.45 -6.77
CA PHE A 52 10.72 5.77 -6.87
C PHE A 52 10.85 4.76 -5.72
N SER A 53 11.88 3.93 -5.73
CA SER A 53 12.17 3.01 -4.61
C SER A 53 13.52 3.32 -3.99
N ILE A 54 13.59 3.36 -2.66
CA ILE A 54 14.85 3.64 -1.94
C ILE A 54 15.77 2.42 -1.90
N CYS A 55 15.25 1.23 -2.21
CA CYS A 55 15.98 -0.03 -2.19
C CYS A 55 16.67 -0.36 -3.51
N LEU A 56 16.48 0.46 -4.55
CA LEU A 56 16.91 0.17 -5.91
C LEU A 56 17.95 1.20 -6.37
N PRO A 57 19.02 0.77 -7.08
CA PRO A 57 19.98 1.70 -7.64
C PRO A 57 19.32 2.55 -8.75
N ARG A 58 19.93 3.70 -9.07
CA ARG A 58 19.39 4.69 -10.01
C ARG A 58 19.14 4.14 -11.42
N ASP A 59 19.96 3.20 -11.86
CA ASP A 59 19.89 2.53 -13.17
C ASP A 59 18.92 1.35 -13.19
N HIS A 60 18.25 1.04 -12.08
CA HIS A 60 17.28 -0.04 -12.04
C HIS A 60 16.07 0.29 -12.94
N PRO A 61 15.56 -0.66 -13.75
CA PRO A 61 14.44 -0.44 -14.67
C PRO A 61 13.08 -0.12 -14.01
N TYR A 62 13.03 -0.06 -12.67
CA TYR A 62 11.84 0.36 -11.93
C TYR A 62 11.93 1.82 -11.53
N GLN A 63 13.14 2.38 -11.47
CA GLN A 63 13.30 3.78 -11.19
C GLN A 63 12.77 4.58 -12.39
N PRO A 64 12.10 5.70 -12.14
CA PRO A 64 11.88 6.69 -13.19
C PRO A 64 13.21 7.26 -13.69
N ASP A 65 13.19 7.83 -14.90
CA ASP A 65 14.35 8.53 -15.48
C ASP A 65 14.78 9.74 -14.62
N ASP A 66 13.83 10.36 -13.92
CA ASP A 66 14.03 11.48 -13.01
C ASP A 66 13.89 11.04 -11.55
N LEU A 67 14.91 11.31 -10.73
CA LEU A 67 14.95 11.04 -9.29
C LEU A 67 15.24 12.33 -8.50
N PRO A 68 15.07 12.34 -7.16
CA PRO A 68 15.63 13.40 -6.33
C PRO A 68 17.12 13.63 -6.66
N GLU A 69 17.54 14.89 -6.69
CA GLU A 69 18.89 15.30 -7.15
C GLU A 69 20.02 14.55 -6.43
N ASP A 70 19.90 14.45 -5.11
CA ASP A 70 20.87 13.78 -4.23
C ASP A 70 20.48 12.34 -3.92
N PHE A 71 19.66 11.70 -4.77
CA PHE A 71 19.17 10.35 -4.49
C PHE A 71 20.33 9.35 -4.40
N VAL A 72 20.42 8.71 -3.24
CA VAL A 72 21.26 7.54 -2.99
C VAL A 72 20.39 6.42 -2.44
N PRO A 73 20.46 5.19 -2.96
CA PRO A 73 19.72 4.08 -2.38
C PRO A 73 20.17 3.82 -0.94
N ILE A 74 19.31 3.18 -0.14
CA ILE A 74 19.68 2.77 1.21
C ILE A 74 20.88 1.81 1.15
N ASP A 75 21.91 2.12 1.94
CA ASP A 75 23.14 1.34 2.03
C ASP A 75 23.45 0.97 3.49
N PRO A 76 23.87 -0.28 3.78
CA PRO A 76 23.78 -1.48 2.93
C PRO A 76 22.35 -1.79 2.43
N PRO A 77 22.15 -2.57 1.35
CA PRO A 77 20.81 -3.02 0.96
C PRO A 77 20.07 -3.72 2.11
N LEU A 78 18.74 -3.69 2.09
CA LEU A 78 17.95 -4.47 3.04
C LEU A 78 18.24 -5.96 2.83
N ALA A 79 18.56 -6.66 3.91
CA ALA A 79 18.78 -8.09 3.90
C ALA A 79 17.46 -8.83 4.11
N SER A 80 17.37 -10.10 3.71
CA SER A 80 16.17 -10.92 3.95
C SER A 80 15.79 -10.99 5.44
N ARG A 81 16.75 -10.88 6.36
CA ARG A 81 16.51 -10.84 7.81
C ARG A 81 15.87 -9.54 8.31
N ASP A 82 15.88 -8.48 7.49
CA ASP A 82 15.18 -7.24 7.81
C ASP A 82 13.69 -7.33 7.43
N LEU A 83 13.29 -8.41 6.74
CA LEU A 83 11.95 -8.61 6.20
C LEU A 83 11.29 -9.84 6.83
N ARG A 84 10.00 -9.69 7.08
CA ARG A 84 9.13 -10.73 7.61
C ARG A 84 8.06 -11.04 6.58
N GLU A 85 7.90 -12.31 6.24
CA GLU A 85 6.96 -12.79 5.23
C GLU A 85 6.07 -13.89 5.81
N PHE A 86 4.76 -13.71 5.79
CA PHE A 86 3.80 -14.70 6.27
C PHE A 86 2.52 -14.75 5.42
N SER A 87 2.00 -15.94 5.18
CA SER A 87 0.64 -16.13 4.62
C SER A 87 -0.41 -16.02 5.73
N GLU A 88 -0.61 -14.81 6.25
CA GLU A 88 -1.56 -14.55 7.35
C GLU A 88 -3.02 -14.74 6.92
N PHE A 89 -3.30 -14.53 5.63
CA PHE A 89 -4.63 -14.70 5.05
C PHE A 89 -4.72 -16.01 4.29
N LYS A 90 -5.55 -16.92 4.78
CA LYS A 90 -5.84 -18.19 4.11
C LYS A 90 -6.85 -17.99 2.97
N VAL A 91 -6.91 -18.97 2.08
CA VAL A 91 -7.94 -19.06 1.02
C VAL A 91 -9.34 -18.87 1.63
N GLY A 92 -10.16 -18.03 0.99
CA GLY A 92 -11.52 -17.71 1.42
C GLY A 92 -11.63 -16.71 2.58
N THR A 93 -10.53 -16.05 2.96
CA THR A 93 -10.57 -15.03 4.02
C THR A 93 -11.18 -13.73 3.51
N TYR A 94 -11.79 -12.95 4.41
CA TYR A 94 -12.23 -11.59 4.16
C TYR A 94 -11.86 -10.68 5.33
N LEU A 95 -11.65 -9.41 5.03
CA LEU A 95 -11.57 -8.32 6.00
C LEU A 95 -12.84 -7.51 5.89
N ALA A 96 -13.55 -7.29 7.00
CA ALA A 96 -14.77 -6.49 6.99
C ALA A 96 -14.82 -5.53 8.18
N SER A 97 -15.55 -4.43 8.04
CA SER A 97 -15.89 -3.55 9.16
C SER A 97 -16.45 -4.35 10.34
N GLU A 98 -16.22 -3.89 11.57
CA GLU A 98 -16.72 -4.58 12.77
C GLU A 98 -18.24 -4.76 12.77
N THR A 99 -18.93 -3.89 12.03
CA THR A 99 -20.38 -3.88 11.86
C THR A 99 -20.90 -4.99 10.95
N ILE A 100 -20.05 -5.63 10.13
CA ILE A 100 -20.45 -6.70 9.23
C ILE A 100 -20.39 -8.04 9.96
N LYS A 101 -21.53 -8.73 9.99
CA LYS A 101 -21.67 -10.07 10.58
C LYS A 101 -21.82 -11.11 9.47
N ALA A 102 -21.06 -12.20 9.57
CA ALA A 102 -21.20 -13.33 8.67
C ALA A 102 -22.31 -14.27 9.12
N VAL A 103 -23.09 -14.75 8.15
CA VAL A 103 -24.09 -15.80 8.34
C VAL A 103 -23.57 -17.08 7.74
N LYS A 104 -23.47 -18.12 8.56
CA LYS A 104 -23.30 -19.47 8.08
C LYS A 104 -24.66 -19.98 7.62
N SER A 105 -24.96 -19.86 6.33
CA SER A 105 -26.10 -20.51 5.67
C SER A 105 -25.61 -21.37 4.50
N SER A 106 -26.51 -22.06 3.80
CA SER A 106 -26.18 -22.84 2.61
C SER A 106 -25.53 -21.99 1.50
N GLN A 107 -25.72 -20.68 1.52
CA GLN A 107 -24.95 -19.70 0.76
C GLN A 107 -24.26 -18.72 1.74
N PRO A 108 -22.93 -18.53 1.65
CA PRO A 108 -22.24 -17.54 2.47
C PRO A 108 -22.78 -16.14 2.18
N ALA A 109 -23.38 -15.51 3.19
CA ALA A 109 -23.90 -14.16 3.10
C ALA A 109 -23.39 -13.34 4.28
N THR A 110 -23.14 -12.05 4.05
CA THR A 110 -22.81 -11.09 5.10
C THR A 110 -23.92 -10.03 5.16
N TYR A 111 -24.26 -9.59 6.37
CA TYR A 111 -25.19 -8.49 6.56
C TYR A 111 -24.63 -7.49 7.56
N THR A 112 -25.11 -6.26 7.48
CA THR A 112 -24.90 -5.26 8.51
C THR A 112 -26.20 -4.49 8.72
N ALA A 113 -26.47 -4.12 9.96
CA ALA A 113 -27.53 -3.18 10.32
C ALA A 113 -26.98 -1.74 10.50
N ALA A 114 -25.67 -1.55 10.29
CA ALA A 114 -25.05 -0.24 10.38
C ALA A 114 -25.30 0.56 9.10
N ALA A 115 -25.30 1.89 9.25
CA ALA A 115 -25.39 2.81 8.13
C ALA A 115 -24.19 2.70 7.18
N GLU A 116 -23.03 2.25 7.65
CA GLU A 116 -21.86 2.07 6.81
C GLU A 116 -21.14 0.73 7.09
N GLY A 117 -20.52 0.20 6.05
CA GLY A 117 -19.68 -0.99 6.15
C GLY A 117 -18.77 -1.14 4.93
N ALA A 118 -17.69 -1.89 5.10
CA ALA A 118 -16.78 -2.22 4.01
C ALA A 118 -16.32 -3.67 4.15
N ILE A 119 -16.21 -4.36 3.03
CA ILE A 119 -15.67 -5.71 2.95
C ILE A 119 -14.64 -5.80 1.82
N LEU A 120 -13.53 -6.48 2.13
CA LEU A 120 -12.50 -6.91 1.22
C LEU A 120 -12.43 -8.43 1.30
N THR A 121 -12.81 -9.11 0.23
CA THR A 121 -12.62 -10.56 0.11
C THR A 121 -11.27 -10.84 -0.53
N ILE A 122 -10.61 -11.89 -0.06
CA ILE A 122 -9.28 -12.32 -0.53
C ILE A 122 -9.37 -13.82 -0.85
N PRO A 123 -9.98 -14.20 -1.98
CA PRO A 123 -10.35 -15.58 -2.27
C PRO A 123 -9.14 -16.53 -2.25
N GLU A 124 -8.01 -16.13 -2.80
CA GLU A 124 -6.79 -16.95 -2.85
C GLU A 124 -5.86 -16.75 -1.63
N GLY A 125 -6.30 -15.99 -0.63
CA GLY A 125 -5.45 -15.57 0.48
C GLY A 125 -4.44 -14.48 0.08
N ALA A 126 -3.60 -14.09 1.02
CA ALA A 126 -2.62 -13.04 0.83
C ALA A 126 -1.33 -13.32 1.62
N VAL A 127 -0.24 -12.80 1.10
CA VAL A 127 1.08 -12.81 1.73
C VAL A 127 1.37 -11.42 2.27
N SER A 128 1.69 -11.37 3.56
CA SER A 128 2.05 -10.17 4.30
C SER A 128 3.55 -10.02 4.33
N TYR A 129 4.03 -8.85 3.94
CA TYR A 129 5.43 -8.44 3.99
C TYR A 129 5.55 -7.30 4.98
N ASP A 130 6.38 -7.44 6.00
CA ASP A 130 6.68 -6.38 6.97
C ASP A 130 8.18 -6.17 7.11
N LEU A 131 8.61 -4.91 7.16
CA LEU A 131 9.95 -4.54 7.54
C LEU A 131 10.10 -4.62 9.07
N GLU A 132 11.09 -5.36 9.56
CA GLU A 132 11.39 -5.43 10.99
C GLU A 132 12.36 -4.32 11.44
N ASN A 133 13.31 -3.95 10.57
CA ASN A 133 14.31 -2.93 10.86
C ASN A 133 13.80 -1.50 10.61
N ILE A 134 12.69 -1.16 11.25
CA ILE A 134 12.05 0.16 11.13
C ILE A 134 12.98 1.33 11.50
N PRO A 135 13.78 1.28 12.59
CA PRO A 135 14.62 2.42 12.98
C PRO A 135 15.59 2.86 11.88
N ARG A 136 16.16 1.91 11.15
CA ARG A 136 17.09 2.16 10.06
C ARG A 136 16.44 2.91 8.90
N ILE A 137 15.30 2.41 8.45
CA ILE A 137 14.55 3.02 7.35
C ILE A 137 13.97 4.38 7.74
N ARG A 138 13.60 4.54 9.02
CA ARG A 138 13.19 5.84 9.57
C ARG A 138 14.33 6.86 9.55
N GLY A 139 15.55 6.47 9.93
CA GLY A 139 16.73 7.34 9.89
C GLY A 139 17.02 7.82 8.47
N TYR A 140 17.11 6.87 7.53
CA TYR A 140 17.31 7.17 6.11
C TYR A 140 16.20 8.10 5.57
N ALA A 141 14.92 7.83 5.89
CA ALA A 141 13.83 8.69 5.46
C ALA A 141 13.94 10.10 6.05
N ALA A 142 14.29 10.24 7.33
CA ALA A 142 14.42 11.55 7.98
C ALA A 142 15.52 12.42 7.34
N GLU A 143 16.62 11.81 6.92
CA GLU A 143 17.73 12.50 6.24
C GLU A 143 17.36 12.95 4.81
N ASN A 144 16.43 12.26 4.16
CA ASN A 144 16.12 12.46 2.74
C ASN A 144 14.73 13.09 2.49
N ILE A 145 13.85 13.17 3.49
CA ILE A 145 12.45 13.56 3.28
C ILE A 145 12.29 14.94 2.62
N GLU A 146 13.18 15.89 2.95
CA GLU A 146 13.17 17.22 2.34
C GLU A 146 13.47 17.16 0.84
N SER A 147 14.47 16.38 0.42
CA SER A 147 14.80 16.21 -1.00
C SER A 147 13.65 15.51 -1.75
N TRP A 148 12.93 14.60 -1.08
CA TRP A 148 11.74 13.98 -1.65
C TRP A 148 10.64 14.99 -1.89
N TYR A 149 10.33 15.88 -0.93
CA TYR A 149 9.33 16.93 -1.16
C TYR A 149 9.75 17.90 -2.26
N ARG A 150 11.04 18.28 -2.34
CA ARG A 150 11.57 19.10 -3.46
C ARG A 150 11.35 18.42 -4.81
N TYR A 151 11.64 17.12 -4.91
CA TYR A 151 11.40 16.34 -6.12
C TYR A 151 9.90 16.22 -6.46
N VAL A 152 9.08 15.88 -5.47
CA VAL A 152 7.64 15.65 -5.62
C VAL A 152 6.89 16.92 -6.02
N ASN A 153 7.26 18.06 -5.45
CA ASN A 153 6.56 19.33 -5.70
C ASN A 153 7.22 20.16 -6.82
N GLY A 154 8.50 19.96 -7.09
CA GLY A 154 9.22 20.57 -8.20
C GLY A 154 9.05 19.76 -9.50
N PRO A 155 10.04 18.94 -9.90
CA PRO A 155 10.02 18.17 -11.15
C PRO A 155 8.73 17.38 -11.41
N ARG A 156 8.11 16.83 -10.36
CA ARG A 156 6.88 16.02 -10.49
C ARG A 156 5.58 16.81 -10.40
N GLY A 157 5.61 18.05 -9.94
CA GLY A 157 4.45 18.96 -9.86
C GLY A 157 3.24 18.39 -9.12
N ARG A 158 3.43 17.62 -8.04
CA ARG A 158 2.34 16.90 -7.35
C ARG A 158 1.64 17.69 -6.25
N GLU A 159 2.19 18.85 -5.86
CA GLU A 159 1.64 19.70 -4.78
C GLU A 159 1.35 18.95 -3.47
N ALA A 160 2.16 17.93 -3.16
CA ALA A 160 2.04 17.11 -1.97
C ALA A 160 2.25 17.94 -0.70
N LYS A 161 1.31 17.83 0.24
CA LYS A 161 1.34 18.50 1.54
C LYS A 161 2.16 17.71 2.54
N ASN A 162 2.51 18.37 3.66
CA ASN A 162 3.21 17.70 4.74
C ASN A 162 2.44 16.46 5.20
N GLY A 163 3.15 15.34 5.24
CA GLY A 163 2.57 14.05 5.53
C GLY A 163 1.72 13.50 4.40
N GLU A 164 1.96 13.79 3.13
CA GLU A 164 1.35 13.07 1.98
C GLU A 164 2.35 12.19 1.22
N VAL A 165 3.65 12.50 1.28
CA VAL A 165 4.70 11.58 0.83
C VAL A 165 4.76 10.39 1.80
N ARG A 166 4.77 9.18 1.25
CA ARG A 166 4.72 7.91 1.97
C ARG A 166 5.90 7.04 1.58
N LEU A 167 6.45 6.34 2.56
CA LEU A 167 7.40 5.26 2.36
C LEU A 167 6.75 3.95 2.79
N VAL A 168 6.77 2.96 1.91
CA VAL A 168 6.20 1.64 2.17
C VAL A 168 7.15 0.85 3.03
N ILE A 169 6.70 0.48 4.23
CA ILE A 169 7.43 -0.37 5.19
C ILE A 169 6.79 -1.74 5.37
N GLY A 170 5.66 -1.99 4.72
CA GLY A 170 4.97 -3.27 4.72
C GLY A 170 3.81 -3.24 3.73
N CYS A 171 3.38 -4.41 3.27
CA CYS A 171 2.25 -4.56 2.35
C CYS A 171 1.66 -5.98 2.41
N ASP A 172 0.35 -6.08 2.16
CA ASP A 172 -0.33 -7.34 1.91
C ASP A 172 -0.52 -7.52 0.40
N LYS A 173 -0.12 -8.68 -0.14
CA LYS A 173 -0.23 -8.99 -1.58
C LYS A 173 -1.15 -10.17 -1.81
N THR A 174 -2.06 -10.03 -2.77
CA THR A 174 -2.95 -11.09 -3.23
C THR A 174 -3.01 -11.10 -4.75
N THR A 175 -3.32 -12.25 -5.33
CA THR A 175 -3.58 -12.41 -6.77
C THR A 175 -5.05 -12.17 -7.14
N SER A 176 -5.95 -12.18 -6.15
CA SER A 176 -7.38 -11.92 -6.37
C SER A 176 -8.02 -11.23 -5.17
N TRP A 177 -8.95 -10.32 -5.44
CA TRP A 177 -9.70 -9.61 -4.41
C TRP A 177 -11.07 -9.20 -4.92
N GLY A 178 -11.99 -8.96 -3.99
CA GLY A 178 -13.27 -8.31 -4.24
C GLY A 178 -13.53 -7.26 -3.17
N MET A 179 -14.02 -6.10 -3.55
CA MET A 179 -14.28 -5.00 -2.62
C MET A 179 -15.73 -4.57 -2.73
N ALA A 180 -16.37 -4.32 -1.58
CA ALA A 180 -17.69 -3.73 -1.53
C ALA A 180 -17.81 -2.76 -0.36
N VAL A 181 -18.63 -1.74 -0.56
CA VAL A 181 -18.96 -0.71 0.44
C VAL A 181 -20.48 -0.64 0.56
N ILE A 182 -20.94 -0.51 1.78
CA ILE A 182 -22.34 -0.27 2.12
C ILE A 182 -22.42 1.15 2.67
N SER A 183 -23.37 1.92 2.14
CA SER A 183 -23.72 3.25 2.60
C SER A 183 -25.24 3.35 2.63
N GLY A 184 -25.82 3.46 3.81
CA GLY A 184 -27.23 3.75 4.02
C GLY A 184 -27.47 5.23 3.71
N GLN A 185 -28.51 5.52 2.94
CA GLN A 185 -28.98 6.89 2.81
C GLN A 185 -29.76 7.24 4.08
N SER A 186 -29.31 8.28 4.79
CA SER A 186 -30.13 9.01 5.75
C SER A 186 -31.10 9.94 5.03
#